data_AF-B4MM12-F1
#
_entry.id   AF-B4MM12-F1
#
_cell.length_a   1.000
_cell.length_b   1.000
_cell.length_c   1.000
_cell.angle_alpha   90.00
_cell.angle_beta   90.00
_cell.angle_gamma   90.00
#
_symmetry.space_group_name_H-M   'P 1'
#
loop_
_entity.id
_entity.type
_entity.pdbx_description
1 polymer ?
#
loop_
_entity_poly.entity_id
_entity_poly.type
_entity_poly.pdbx_seq_one_letter_code
_entity_poly.pdbx_strand_id
1 'polypeptide(L)'
;MDSLYHQTNQTVKEIEQAFQRLSRLATTEETIAEENNIKLKITQANSNCDRLDVLLFKVPPSQRQSSKLRVDQLKYDLRHLQTSLQHAKDRRQRRQQEISEREQLLQHRFSANSQQPVAGAGETSIQLDYDLQHHTQLGNAHRGVDDMIASGSGILESLISQRMTLGGAHKRILAIGSTLGLSNHTMKLIERRLVEDRRIFWGGVVVTLLIIGLIVYYLV
;
A
#
# COMPACT_ATOMS: atom_id res chain seq x y z
N MET A 1 8.55 21.59 -5.24
CA MET A 1 7.80 20.36 -5.53
C MET A 1 8.75 19.25 -5.89
N ASP A 2 9.57 19.42 -6.94
CA ASP A 2 10.42 18.35 -7.45
C ASP A 2 11.50 17.88 -6.46
N SER A 3 12.13 18.79 -5.72
CA SER A 3 13.13 18.44 -4.69
C SER A 3 12.54 17.55 -3.58
N LEU A 4 11.38 17.92 -3.04
CA LEU A 4 10.68 17.16 -2.01
C LEU A 4 10.16 15.82 -2.55
N TYR A 5 9.75 15.77 -3.81
CA TYR A 5 9.35 14.53 -4.48
C TYR A 5 10.52 13.56 -4.63
N HIS A 6 11.68 14.03 -5.10
CA HIS A 6 12.89 13.21 -5.21
C HIS A 6 13.36 12.72 -3.85
N GLN A 7 13.36 13.59 -2.83
CA GLN A 7 13.68 13.21 -1.47
C GLN A 7 12.73 12.13 -0.94
N THR A 8 11.43 12.28 -1.15
CA THR A 8 10.45 11.29 -0.68
C THR A 8 10.58 9.96 -1.42
N ASN A 9 10.84 9.99 -2.72
CA ASN A 9 11.12 8.79 -3.50
C ASN A 9 12.41 8.09 -3.04
N GLN A 10 13.45 8.85 -2.68
CA GLN A 10 14.64 8.28 -2.07
C GLN A 10 14.33 7.63 -0.72
N THR A 11 13.53 8.27 0.13
CA THR A 11 13.13 7.66 1.41
C THR A 11 12.33 6.37 1.22
N VAL A 12 11.49 6.28 0.18
CA VAL A 12 10.76 5.05 -0.15
C VAL A 12 11.72 3.93 -0.56
N LYS A 13 12.72 4.21 -1.41
CA LYS A 13 13.75 3.21 -1.76
C LYS A 13 14.56 2.75 -0.54
N GLU A 14 14.87 3.66 0.37
CA GLU A 14 15.56 3.30 1.61
C GLU A 14 14.70 2.42 2.51
N ILE A 15 13.38 2.66 2.57
CA ILE A 15 12.43 1.79 3.29
C ILE A 15 12.43 0.39 2.67
N GLU A 16 12.36 0.27 1.34
CA GLU A 16 12.41 -1.03 0.65
C GLU A 16 13.73 -1.78 0.94
N GLN A 17 14.86 -1.08 0.95
CA GLN A 17 16.15 -1.67 1.32
C GLN A 17 16.19 -2.10 2.80
N ALA A 18 15.58 -1.32 3.70
CA ALA A 18 15.44 -1.67 5.11
C ALA A 18 14.59 -2.94 5.29
N PHE A 19 13.51 -3.11 4.50
CA PHE A 19 12.75 -4.36 4.47
C PHE A 19 13.57 -5.57 3.98
N GLN A 20 14.46 -5.38 3.00
CA GLN A 20 15.37 -6.43 2.56
C GLN A 20 16.42 -6.79 3.61
N ARG A 21 16.79 -5.84 4.49
CA ARG A 21 17.66 -6.11 5.63
C ARG A 21 16.91 -6.82 6.75
N LEU A 22 15.67 -6.41 7.02
CA LEU A 22 14.78 -7.05 8.00
C LEU A 22 14.66 -8.56 7.76
N SER A 23 14.61 -9.01 6.50
CA SER A 23 14.55 -10.44 6.17
C SER A 23 15.85 -11.21 6.36
N ARG A 24 16.99 -10.52 6.50
CA ARG A 24 18.33 -11.11 6.69
C ARG A 24 18.78 -11.12 8.15
N LEU A 25 18.15 -10.32 9.02
CA LEU A 25 18.50 -10.23 10.43
C LEU A 25 18.04 -11.49 11.18
N ALA A 26 18.95 -12.09 11.95
CA ALA A 26 18.69 -13.30 12.73
C ALA A 26 18.29 -12.98 14.19
N THR A 27 18.69 -11.82 14.71
CA THR A 27 18.50 -11.44 16.10
C THR A 27 17.15 -10.75 16.31
N THR A 28 16.43 -11.15 17.37
CA THR A 28 15.11 -10.58 17.72
C THR A 28 15.18 -9.10 18.09
N GLU A 29 16.28 -8.66 18.70
CA GLU A 29 16.45 -7.26 19.11
C GLU A 29 16.76 -6.33 17.91
N GLU A 30 17.63 -6.78 17.00
CA GLU A 30 17.96 -6.07 15.76
C GLU A 30 16.75 -5.94 14.83
N THR A 31 15.91 -6.98 14.75
CA THR A 31 14.67 -6.94 13.97
C THR A 31 13.68 -5.91 14.51
N ILE A 32 13.51 -5.80 15.83
CA ILE A 32 12.64 -4.77 16.44
C ILE A 32 13.17 -3.37 16.18
N ALA A 33 14.49 -3.17 16.31
CA ALA A 33 15.12 -1.88 16.05
C ALA A 33 14.91 -1.45 14.59
N GLU A 34 15.09 -2.36 13.63
CA GLU A 34 14.89 -2.09 12.20
C GLU A 34 13.40 -1.86 11.87
N GLU A 35 12.47 -2.62 12.47
CA GLU A 35 11.02 -2.37 12.32
C GLU A 35 10.62 -0.97 12.79
N ASN A 36 11.20 -0.50 13.91
CA ASN A 36 10.96 0.84 14.42
C ASN A 36 11.58 1.91 13.51
N ASN A 37 12.78 1.65 12.95
CA ASN A 37 13.40 2.51 11.95
C ASN A 37 12.50 2.66 10.71
N ILE A 38 12.03 1.53 10.15
CA ILE A 38 11.11 1.50 9.01
C ILE A 38 9.84 2.29 9.32
N LYS A 39 9.24 2.09 10.51
CA LYS A 39 8.05 2.82 10.94
C LYS A 39 8.28 4.34 10.94
N LEU A 40 9.39 4.79 11.53
CA LEU A 40 9.74 6.21 11.58
C LEU A 40 9.92 6.80 10.18
N LYS A 41 10.62 6.09 9.29
CA LYS A 41 10.81 6.50 7.89
C LYS A 41 9.49 6.59 7.12
N ILE A 42 8.57 5.64 7.31
CA ILE A 42 7.23 5.67 6.71
C ILE A 42 6.44 6.89 7.20
N THR A 43 6.47 7.19 8.50
CA THR A 43 5.80 8.39 9.06
C THR A 43 6.40 9.68 8.49
N GLN A 44 7.72 9.75 8.37
CA GLN A 44 8.40 10.89 7.75
C GLN A 44 8.00 11.06 6.27
N ALA A 45 7.99 9.97 5.50
CA ALA A 45 7.60 10.00 4.09
C ALA A 45 6.13 10.38 3.89
N ASN A 46 5.22 9.91 4.76
CA ASN A 46 3.82 10.35 4.77
C ASN A 46 3.71 11.85 5.03
N SER A 47 4.44 12.39 6.01
CA SER A 47 4.43 13.84 6.27
C SER A 47 4.97 14.66 5.09
N ASN A 48 5.92 14.11 4.32
CA ASN A 48 6.41 14.74 3.10
C ASN A 48 5.36 14.70 1.98
N CYS A 49 4.60 13.60 1.86
CA CYS A 49 3.46 13.51 0.94
C CYS A 49 2.37 14.53 1.26
N ASP A 50 2.06 14.75 2.54
CA ASP A 50 1.09 15.79 2.95
C ASP A 50 1.58 17.20 2.57
N ARG A 51 2.89 17.46 2.71
CA ARG A 51 3.51 18.71 2.23
C ARG A 51 3.48 18.82 0.71
N LEU A 52 3.68 17.71 -0.02
CA LEU A 52 3.55 17.67 -1.48
C LEU A 52 2.12 17.97 -1.93
N ASP A 53 1.09 17.53 -1.20
CA ASP A 53 -0.30 17.89 -1.50
C ASP A 53 -0.54 19.40 -1.35
N VAL A 54 -0.01 20.02 -0.30
CA VAL A 54 -0.12 21.48 -0.11
C VAL A 54 0.58 22.22 -1.26
N LEU A 55 1.75 21.74 -1.66
CA LEU A 55 2.51 22.32 -2.76
C LEU A 55 1.88 22.06 -4.14
N LEU A 56 1.04 21.03 -4.30
CA LEU A 56 0.28 20.75 -5.51
C LEU A 56 -0.65 21.91 -5.90
N PHE A 57 -1.20 22.63 -4.92
CA PHE A 57 -2.01 23.82 -5.16
C PHE A 57 -1.21 24.98 -5.77
N LYS A 58 0.11 25.01 -5.57
CA LYS A 58 1.02 26.03 -6.11
C LYS A 58 1.52 25.72 -7.54
N VAL A 59 1.24 24.52 -8.06
CA VAL A 59 1.64 24.10 -9.41
C VAL A 59 0.65 24.63 -10.45
N PRO A 60 1.12 25.07 -11.64
CA PRO A 60 0.25 25.49 -12.74
C PRO A 60 -0.75 24.39 -13.16
N PRO A 61 -1.97 24.76 -13.60
CA PRO A 61 -3.06 23.81 -13.85
C PRO A 61 -2.73 22.76 -14.92
N SER A 62 -1.83 23.08 -15.87
CA SER A 62 -1.38 22.14 -16.91
C SER A 62 -0.53 20.98 -16.37
N GLN A 63 0.24 21.20 -15.30
CA GLN A 63 1.13 20.17 -14.72
C GLN A 63 0.52 19.51 -13.47
N ARG A 64 -0.47 20.17 -12.85
CA ARG A 64 -1.11 19.73 -11.61
C ARG A 64 -1.66 18.30 -11.67
N GLN A 65 -2.25 17.89 -12.79
CA GLN A 65 -2.76 16.52 -12.93
C GLN A 65 -1.65 15.45 -12.90
N SER A 66 -0.53 15.71 -13.58
CA SER A 66 0.62 14.80 -13.60
C SER A 66 1.29 14.73 -12.22
N SER A 67 1.52 15.88 -11.58
CA SER A 67 2.07 15.93 -10.23
C SER A 67 1.15 15.25 -9.20
N LYS A 68 -0.17 15.39 -9.35
CA LYS A 68 -1.16 14.72 -8.48
C LYS A 68 -1.05 13.20 -8.59
N LEU A 69 -1.01 12.68 -9.82
CA LEU A 69 -0.87 11.24 -10.06
C LEU A 69 0.39 10.67 -9.41
N ARG A 70 1.52 11.40 -9.50
CA ARG A 70 2.79 11.01 -8.88
C ARG A 70 2.72 10.97 -7.35
N VAL A 71 2.04 11.94 -6.73
CA VAL A 71 1.85 11.97 -5.27
C VAL A 71 0.89 10.86 -4.83
N ASP A 72 -0.19 10.63 -5.59
CA ASP A 72 -1.15 9.55 -5.31
C ASP A 72 -0.48 8.16 -5.41
N GLN A 73 0.40 7.96 -6.39
CA GLN A 73 1.22 6.74 -6.49
C GLN A 73 2.10 6.56 -5.24
N LEU A 74 2.79 7.62 -4.83
CA LEU A 74 3.69 7.57 -3.66
C LEU A 74 2.93 7.24 -2.36
N LYS A 75 1.72 7.77 -2.21
CA LYS A 75 0.83 7.43 -1.09
C LYS A 75 0.37 5.99 -1.13
N TYR A 76 0.07 5.46 -2.32
CA TYR A 76 -0.29 4.05 -2.49
C TYR A 76 0.87 3.15 -2.06
N ASP A 77 2.08 3.43 -2.53
CA ASP A 77 3.29 2.66 -2.19
C ASP A 77 3.56 2.71 -0.68
N LEU A 78 3.42 3.87 -0.03
CA LEU A 78 3.57 4.01 1.42
C LEU A 78 2.53 3.23 2.22
N ARG A 79 1.26 3.20 1.79
CA ARG A 79 0.22 2.36 2.42
C ARG A 79 0.55 0.89 2.30
N HIS A 80 1.03 0.46 1.12
CA HIS A 80 1.45 -0.92 0.91
C HIS A 80 2.63 -1.31 1.81
N LEU A 81 3.64 -0.44 1.95
CA LEU A 81 4.77 -0.65 2.84
C LEU A 81 4.34 -0.69 4.31
N GLN A 82 3.39 0.14 4.72
CA GLN A 82 2.83 0.11 6.07
C GLN A 82 2.11 -1.21 6.37
N THR A 83 1.27 -1.71 5.46
CA THR A 83 0.63 -3.02 5.60
C THR A 83 1.67 -4.14 5.63
N SER A 84 2.71 -4.05 4.80
CA SER A 84 3.82 -5.01 4.79
C SER A 84 4.57 -5.05 6.13
N LEU A 85 4.80 -3.89 6.77
CA LEU A 85 5.38 -3.80 8.11
C LEU A 85 4.49 -4.49 9.15
N GLN A 86 3.17 -4.25 9.09
CA GLN A 86 2.22 -4.86 10.01
C GLN A 86 2.25 -6.38 9.90
N HIS A 87 2.25 -6.93 8.69
CA HIS A 87 2.36 -8.36 8.48
C HIS A 87 3.69 -8.95 8.97
N ALA A 88 4.80 -8.23 8.80
CA ALA A 88 6.09 -8.66 9.35
C ALA A 88 6.04 -8.75 10.88
N LYS A 89 5.44 -7.73 11.54
CA LYS A 89 5.23 -7.70 12.98
C LYS A 89 4.35 -8.83 13.48
N ASP A 90 3.20 -9.05 12.83
CA ASP A 90 2.27 -10.11 13.21
C ASP A 90 2.93 -11.49 13.09
N ARG A 91 3.69 -11.74 12.01
CA ARG A 91 4.44 -13.00 11.83
C ARG A 91 5.47 -13.21 12.94
N ARG A 92 6.20 -12.15 13.33
CA ARG A 92 7.18 -12.21 14.41
C ARG A 92 6.51 -12.45 15.77
N GLN A 93 5.40 -11.76 16.04
CA GLN A 93 4.63 -11.94 17.27
C GLN A 93 4.06 -13.36 17.39
N ARG A 94 3.48 -13.89 16.31
CA ARG A 94 2.99 -15.29 16.28
C ARG A 94 4.11 -16.28 16.56
N ARG A 95 5.27 -16.13 15.92
CA ARG A 95 6.44 -16.98 16.19
C ARG A 95 6.87 -16.90 17.66
N GLN A 96 6.85 -15.70 18.26
CA GLN A 96 7.19 -15.54 19.67
C GLN A 96 6.16 -16.20 20.60
N GLN A 97 4.87 -16.10 20.28
CA GLN A 97 3.79 -16.76 21.00
C GLN A 97 3.95 -18.29 20.94
N GLU A 98 4.14 -18.85 19.74
CA GLU A 98 4.38 -20.29 19.55
C GLU A 98 5.60 -20.79 20.33
N ILE A 99 6.70 -20.02 20.37
CA ILE A 99 7.89 -20.36 21.16
C ILE A 99 7.55 -20.33 22.66
N SER A 100 6.85 -19.30 23.14
CA SER A 100 6.49 -19.18 24.55
C SER A 100 5.51 -20.26 25.01
N GLU A 101 4.53 -20.62 24.17
CA GLU A 101 3.60 -21.72 24.42
C GLU A 101 4.36 -23.05 24.44
N ARG A 102 5.29 -23.25 23.51
CA ARG A 102 6.17 -24.43 23.51
C ARG A 102 7.02 -24.49 24.76
N GLU A 103 7.59 -23.39 25.23
CA GLU A 103 8.36 -23.33 26.47
C GLU A 103 7.49 -23.65 27.69
N GLN A 104 6.26 -23.15 27.75
CA GLN A 104 5.30 -23.50 28.81
C GLN A 104 4.99 -25.01 28.79
N LEU A 105 4.73 -25.59 27.62
CA LEU A 105 4.51 -27.03 27.47
C LEU A 105 5.74 -27.86 27.86
N LEU A 106 6.95 -27.36 27.60
CA LEU A 106 8.20 -28.01 28.01
C LEU A 106 8.48 -27.86 29.51
N GLN A 107 8.09 -26.75 30.13
CA GLN A 107 8.08 -26.60 31.59
C GLN A 107 7.05 -27.54 32.24
N HIS A 108 5.97 -27.85 31.53
CA HIS A 108 4.98 -28.87 31.90
C HIS A 108 5.43 -30.32 31.58
N ARG A 109 6.73 -30.61 31.44
CA ARG A 109 7.21 -31.98 31.22
C ARG A 109 7.06 -32.84 32.48
N PHE A 110 5.95 -33.58 32.52
CA PHE A 110 5.80 -34.94 33.06
C PHE A 110 6.55 -35.28 34.37
N SER A 111 5.90 -35.02 35.51
CA SER A 111 6.11 -35.86 36.70
C SER A 111 5.38 -37.20 36.49
N ALA A 112 5.94 -38.06 35.65
CA ALA A 112 5.44 -39.42 35.41
C ALA A 112 6.49 -40.46 35.86
N ASN A 113 6.84 -40.42 37.15
CA ASN A 113 7.39 -41.49 38.00
C ASN A 113 8.23 -40.89 39.15
N SER A 114 7.59 -40.36 40.18
CA SER A 114 8.10 -40.63 41.53
C SER A 114 7.25 -41.78 42.07
N GLN A 115 7.76 -42.99 41.85
CA GLN A 115 7.23 -44.22 42.40
C GLN A 115 7.11 -44.08 43.92
N GLN A 116 5.89 -43.95 44.42
CA GLN A 116 5.52 -44.39 45.76
C GLN A 116 4.15 -45.07 45.61
N PRO A 117 4.07 -46.41 45.60
CA PRO A 117 2.80 -47.10 45.55
C PRO A 117 2.13 -46.96 46.92
N VAL A 118 1.18 -46.02 47.04
CA VAL A 118 0.19 -46.07 48.11
C VAL A 118 -1.00 -46.84 47.58
N ALA A 119 -1.16 -48.06 48.11
CA ALA A 119 -2.22 -48.99 47.77
C ALA A 119 -3.60 -48.33 47.96
N GLY A 120 -4.44 -48.35 46.91
CA GLY A 120 -5.89 -48.14 47.06
C GLY A 120 -6.63 -47.29 46.02
N ALA A 121 -5.98 -46.70 45.00
CA ALA A 121 -6.67 -45.74 44.09
C ALA A 121 -6.33 -45.90 42.58
N GLY A 122 -5.99 -47.11 42.15
CA GLY A 122 -5.38 -47.37 40.84
C GLY A 122 -6.29 -47.46 39.62
N GLU A 123 -7.62 -47.51 39.76
CA GLU A 123 -8.52 -47.68 38.61
C GLU A 123 -9.30 -46.41 38.24
N THR A 124 -9.65 -45.57 39.22
CA THR A 124 -10.50 -44.38 38.97
C THR A 124 -9.71 -43.12 38.61
N SER A 125 -8.40 -43.08 38.89
CA SER A 125 -7.55 -41.92 38.63
C SER A 125 -7.07 -41.84 37.18
N ILE A 126 -6.89 -42.98 36.51
CA ILE A 126 -6.42 -43.05 35.12
C ILE A 126 -7.56 -42.72 34.14
N GLN A 127 -8.80 -43.04 34.48
CA GLN A 127 -9.97 -42.80 33.61
C GLN A 127 -10.50 -41.35 33.74
N LEU A 128 -10.45 -40.76 34.93
CA LEU A 128 -10.85 -39.37 35.17
C LEU A 128 -9.91 -38.36 34.48
N ASP A 129 -8.62 -38.67 34.40
CA ASP A 129 -7.62 -37.86 33.70
C ASP A 129 -7.86 -37.87 32.17
N TYR A 130 -8.22 -39.04 31.61
CA TYR A 130 -8.55 -39.18 30.19
C TYR A 130 -9.83 -38.41 29.80
N ASP A 131 -10.87 -38.46 30.64
CA ASP A 131 -12.13 -37.74 30.39
C ASP A 131 -11.97 -36.20 30.53
N LEU A 132 -11.20 -35.73 31.51
CA LEU A 132 -10.83 -34.31 31.65
C LEU A 132 -9.97 -33.82 30.49
N GLN A 133 -9.05 -34.66 30.02
CA GLN A 133 -8.20 -34.38 28.87
C GLN A 133 -9.02 -34.35 27.56
N HIS A 134 -10.00 -35.24 27.38
CA HIS A 134 -10.95 -35.19 26.26
C HIS A 134 -11.81 -33.93 26.31
N HIS A 135 -12.30 -33.53 27.49
CA HIS A 135 -13.12 -32.34 27.62
C HIS A 135 -12.35 -31.06 27.27
N THR A 136 -11.10 -30.95 27.70
CA THR A 136 -10.23 -29.83 27.33
C THR A 136 -9.84 -29.85 25.86
N GLN A 137 -9.59 -31.03 25.27
CA GLN A 137 -9.36 -31.16 23.83
C GLN A 137 -10.60 -30.79 23.00
N LEU A 138 -11.80 -31.18 23.43
CA LEU A 138 -13.06 -30.77 22.80
C LEU A 138 -13.31 -29.28 22.91
N GLY A 139 -13.01 -28.67 24.07
CA GLY A 139 -13.08 -27.21 24.25
C GLY A 139 -12.11 -26.45 23.35
N ASN A 140 -10.88 -26.96 23.20
CA ASN A 140 -9.88 -26.38 22.31
C ASN A 140 -10.25 -26.58 20.83
N ALA A 141 -10.79 -27.74 20.46
CA ALA A 141 -11.29 -28.01 19.11
C ALA A 141 -12.48 -27.10 18.77
N HIS A 142 -13.39 -26.86 19.72
CA HIS A 142 -14.52 -25.95 19.54
C HIS A 142 -14.05 -24.53 19.29
N ARG A 143 -13.09 -24.03 20.09
CA ARG A 143 -12.47 -22.71 19.87
C ARG A 143 -11.74 -22.63 18.54
N GLY A 144 -11.03 -23.69 18.14
CA GLY A 144 -10.36 -23.75 16.84
C GLY A 144 -11.35 -23.72 15.67
N VAL A 145 -12.50 -24.39 15.80
CA VAL A 145 -13.59 -24.33 14.83
C VAL A 145 -14.22 -22.94 14.79
N ASP A 146 -14.45 -22.30 15.94
CA ASP A 146 -14.98 -20.93 16.03
C ASP A 146 -14.04 -19.91 15.38
N ASP A 147 -12.73 -20.02 15.60
CA ASP A 147 -11.73 -19.16 14.94
C ASP A 147 -11.71 -19.38 13.43
N MET A 148 -11.89 -20.63 12.98
CA MET A 148 -11.97 -20.95 11.55
C MET A 148 -13.27 -20.42 10.93
N ILE A 149 -14.40 -20.46 11.64
CA ILE A 149 -15.67 -19.86 11.22
C ILE A 149 -15.56 -18.34 11.17
N ALA A 150 -14.94 -17.72 12.17
CA ALA A 150 -14.68 -16.29 12.20
C ALA A 150 -13.79 -15.87 11.01
N SER A 151 -12.70 -16.59 10.77
CA SER A 151 -11.84 -16.37 9.61
C SER A 151 -12.58 -16.58 8.29
N GLY A 152 -13.42 -17.61 8.19
CA GLY A 152 -14.24 -17.89 7.01
C GLY A 152 -15.22 -16.75 6.70
N SER A 153 -15.86 -16.20 7.73
CA SER A 153 -16.78 -15.06 7.59
C SER A 153 -16.05 -13.79 7.11
N GLY A 154 -14.85 -13.52 7.62
CA GLY A 154 -14.05 -12.36 7.20
C GLY A 154 -13.53 -12.47 5.77
N ILE A 155 -13.22 -13.69 5.30
CA ILE A 155 -12.88 -13.95 3.91
C ILE A 155 -14.09 -13.70 3.01
N LEU A 156 -15.28 -14.18 3.40
CA LEU A 156 -16.52 -13.95 2.64
C LEU A 156 -16.84 -12.46 2.52
N GLU A 157 -16.73 -11.72 3.62
CA GLU A 157 -16.93 -10.26 3.65
C GLU A 157 -15.92 -9.54 2.75
N SER A 158 -14.66 -9.98 2.77
CA SER A 158 -13.62 -9.44 1.87
C SER A 158 -13.93 -9.73 0.40
N LEU A 159 -14.46 -10.91 0.06
CA LEU A 159 -14.89 -11.23 -1.32
C LEU A 159 -16.09 -10.39 -1.76
N ILE A 160 -17.04 -10.14 -0.86
CA ILE A 160 -18.18 -9.25 -1.12
C ILE A 160 -17.71 -7.80 -1.33
N SER A 161 -16.81 -7.30 -0.48
CA SER A 161 -16.20 -5.97 -0.61
C SER A 161 -15.37 -5.82 -1.89
N GLN A 162 -14.65 -6.87 -2.29
CA GLN A 162 -13.93 -6.91 -3.57
C GLN A 162 -14.90 -6.84 -4.76
N ARG A 163 -16.01 -7.57 -4.73
CA ARG A 163 -17.06 -7.48 -5.77
C ARG A 163 -17.64 -6.07 -5.88
N MET A 164 -17.93 -5.42 -4.74
CA MET A 164 -18.42 -4.03 -4.71
C MET A 164 -17.38 -3.05 -5.28
N THR A 165 -16.11 -3.26 -4.97
CA THR A 165 -14.98 -2.46 -5.47
C THR A 165 -14.77 -2.64 -6.97
N LEU A 166 -14.86 -3.88 -7.49
CA LEU A 166 -14.81 -4.17 -8.93
C LEU A 166 -15.98 -3.53 -9.68
N GLY A 167 -17.18 -3.53 -9.10
CA GLY A 167 -18.33 -2.81 -9.68
C GLY A 167 -18.09 -1.29 -9.80
N GLY A 168 -17.42 -0.69 -8.80
CA GLY A 168 -16.98 0.70 -8.82
C GLY A 168 -15.89 0.98 -9.86
N ALA A 169 -14.93 0.06 -10.01
CA ALA A 169 -13.86 0.15 -11.01
C ALA A 169 -14.42 0.09 -12.44
N HIS A 170 -15.38 -0.79 -12.72
CA HIS A 170 -16.04 -0.86 -14.03
C HIS A 170 -16.78 0.45 -14.38
N LYS A 171 -17.52 1.03 -13.41
CA LYS A 171 -18.14 2.36 -13.59
C LYS A 171 -17.11 3.46 -13.85
N ARG A 172 -15.94 3.40 -13.20
CA ARG A 172 -14.83 4.34 -13.42
C ARG A 172 -14.19 4.17 -14.79
N ILE A 173 -14.01 2.94 -15.27
CA ILE A 173 -13.49 2.66 -16.62
C ILE A 173 -14.47 3.19 -17.68
N LEU A 174 -15.78 3.03 -17.48
CA LEU A 174 -16.81 3.55 -18.38
C LEU A 174 -16.81 5.09 -18.40
N ALA A 175 -16.63 5.74 -17.24
CA ALA A 175 -16.44 7.18 -17.14
C ALA A 175 -15.13 7.66 -17.80
N ILE A 176 -14.05 6.89 -17.67
CA ILE A 176 -12.78 7.16 -18.35
C ILE A 176 -12.98 7.08 -19.87
N GLY A 177 -13.65 6.03 -20.37
CA GLY A 177 -14.04 5.90 -21.77
C GLY A 177 -14.86 7.09 -22.29
N SER A 178 -15.82 7.60 -21.51
CA SER A 178 -16.58 8.80 -21.89
C SER A 178 -15.74 10.08 -21.84
N THR A 179 -14.78 10.20 -20.92
CA THR A 179 -13.87 11.37 -20.84
C THR A 179 -12.78 11.38 -21.90
N LEU A 180 -12.31 10.21 -22.36
CA LEU A 180 -11.44 10.07 -23.52
C LEU A 180 -12.17 10.46 -24.81
N GLY A 181 -13.48 10.22 -24.91
CA GLY A 181 -14.33 10.75 -25.99
C GLY A 181 -14.37 12.29 -26.06
N LEU A 182 -14.21 12.99 -24.92
CA LEU A 182 -14.11 14.44 -24.85
C LEU A 182 -12.71 14.99 -25.19
N SER A 183 -11.66 14.16 -25.16
CA SER A 183 -10.28 14.56 -25.50
C SER A 183 -10.11 14.97 -26.97
N ASN A 184 -11.05 14.62 -27.84
CA ASN A 184 -11.02 15.02 -29.25
C ASN A 184 -11.18 16.54 -29.42
N HIS A 185 -11.88 17.21 -28.49
CA HIS A 185 -12.00 18.67 -28.50
C HIS A 185 -10.69 19.36 -28.09
N THR A 186 -10.01 18.87 -27.06
CA THR A 186 -8.70 19.39 -26.65
C THR A 186 -7.61 19.08 -27.68
N MET A 187 -7.67 17.95 -28.36
CA MET A 187 -6.75 17.62 -29.46
C MET A 187 -6.96 18.54 -30.67
N LYS A 188 -8.22 18.81 -31.05
CA LYS A 188 -8.55 19.79 -32.11
C LYS A 188 -8.17 21.24 -31.75
N LEU A 189 -8.22 21.61 -30.47
CA LEU A 189 -7.80 22.94 -30.01
C LEU A 189 -6.29 23.16 -30.14
N ILE A 190 -5.48 22.10 -30.04
CA ILE A 190 -4.03 22.18 -30.24
C ILE A 190 -3.71 22.31 -31.73
N GLU A 191 -4.38 21.53 -32.59
CA GLU A 191 -4.16 21.55 -34.03
C GLU A 191 -4.54 22.90 -34.68
N ARG A 192 -5.57 23.58 -34.15
CA ARG A 192 -5.95 24.93 -34.60
C ARG A 192 -4.89 26.00 -34.36
N ARG A 193 -4.10 25.91 -33.27
CA ARG A 193 -3.08 26.92 -32.94
C ARG A 193 -1.96 26.99 -33.98
N LEU A 194 -1.57 25.85 -34.55
CA LEU A 194 -0.55 25.80 -35.61
C LEU A 194 -1.06 26.33 -36.96
N VAL A 195 -2.34 26.10 -37.28
CA VAL A 195 -2.95 26.59 -38.53
C VAL A 195 -3.22 28.10 -38.48
N GLU A 196 -3.53 28.63 -37.29
CA GLU A 196 -3.74 30.07 -37.08
C GLU A 196 -2.41 30.84 -37.15
N ASP A 197 -1.36 30.34 -36.50
CA ASP A 197 -0.02 30.94 -36.55
C ASP A 197 0.52 31.01 -37.99
N ARG A 198 0.33 29.95 -38.78
CA ARG A 198 0.69 29.93 -40.21
C ARG A 198 -0.05 30.99 -41.04
N ARG A 199 -1.31 31.29 -40.70
CA ARG A 199 -2.10 32.32 -41.39
C ARG A 199 -1.65 33.73 -41.02
N ILE A 200 -1.34 33.99 -39.75
CA ILE A 200 -0.81 35.27 -39.28
C ILE A 200 0.55 35.56 -39.94
N PHE A 201 1.42 34.55 -40.03
CA PHE A 201 2.71 34.67 -40.71
C PHE A 201 2.55 35.09 -42.18
N TRP A 202 1.70 34.41 -42.94
CA TRP A 202 1.46 34.74 -44.35
C TRP A 202 0.84 36.13 -44.53
N GLY A 203 -0.05 36.54 -43.62
CA GLY A 203 -0.62 37.89 -43.60
C GLY A 203 0.45 38.97 -43.42
N GLY A 204 1.40 38.78 -42.50
CA GLY A 204 2.52 39.70 -42.28
C GLY A 204 3.39 39.85 -43.53
N VAL A 205 3.71 38.75 -44.20
CA VAL A 205 4.50 38.78 -45.45
C VAL A 205 3.80 39.62 -46.53
N VAL A 206 2.50 39.41 -46.77
CA VAL A 206 1.76 40.16 -47.79
C VAL A 206 1.69 41.65 -47.48
N VAL A 207 1.47 42.03 -46.22
CA VAL A 207 1.43 43.44 -45.80
C VAL A 207 2.78 44.12 -46.03
N THR A 208 3.88 43.47 -45.65
CA THR A 208 5.22 44.02 -45.89
C THR A 208 5.50 44.21 -47.38
N LEU A 209 5.07 43.27 -48.22
CA LEU A 209 5.26 43.32 -49.66
C LEU A 209 4.44 44.45 -50.31
N LEU A 210 3.20 44.67 -49.84
CA LEU A 210 2.37 45.80 -50.28
C LEU A 210 2.98 47.16 -49.92
N ILE A 211 3.49 47.30 -48.70
CA ILE A 211 4.13 48.56 -48.26
C ILE A 211 5.35 48.87 -49.13
N ILE A 212 6.20 47.88 -49.40
CA ILE A 212 7.37 48.05 -50.27
C ILE A 212 6.93 48.42 -51.69
N GLY A 213 5.93 47.73 -52.26
CA GLY A 213 5.42 48.02 -53.60
C GLY A 213 4.85 49.43 -53.73
N LEU A 214 4.11 49.91 -52.72
CA LEU A 214 3.52 51.24 -52.71
C LEU A 214 4.58 52.34 -52.63
N ILE A 215 5.64 52.12 -51.83
CA ILE A 215 6.79 53.03 -51.76
C ILE A 215 7.49 53.12 -53.13
N VAL A 216 7.74 52.00 -53.79
CA VAL A 216 8.38 51.98 -55.11
C VAL A 216 7.52 52.69 -56.16
N TYR A 217 6.20 52.47 -56.15
CA TYR A 217 5.28 53.13 -57.08
C TYR A 217 5.20 54.65 -56.88
N TYR A 218 5.31 55.15 -55.65
CA TYR A 218 5.29 56.59 -55.40
C TYR A 218 6.65 57.27 -55.61
N LEU A 219 7.74 56.52 -55.57
CA LEU A 219 9.11 57.04 -55.75
C LEU A 219 9.57 57.05 -57.23
N VAL A 220 8.96 56.22 -58.08
CA VAL A 220 9.20 56.11 -59.53
C VAL A 220 8.16 56.89 -60.30
#